data_AF-A0A4S9XNM0-F1
#
_entry.id   AF-A0A4S9XNM0-F1
#
_cell.length_a   1.000
_cell.length_b   1.000
_cell.length_c   1.000
_cell.angle_alpha   90.00
_cell.angle_beta   90.00
_cell.angle_gamma   90.00
#
_symmetry.space_group_name_H-M   'P 1'
#
loop_
_entity.id
_entity.type
_entity.pdbx_description
1 polymer ?
#
loop_
_entity_poly.entity_id
_entity_poly.type
_entity_poly.pdbx_seq_one_letter_code
_entity_poly.pdbx_strand_id
1 'polypeptide(L)'
;MQLDDKAETLLSKITKVRDTTPLPAELASLGLRIQYFFLVWAVKITIAVQLAYLRFFYPTPETQPSFIKTYDCRPKLPVRVFEPKSRLGGNQDTLPLYINIHGGAFATCDASIDDSFCKSWSQRTGMVVVSLNYRKSPVHRFPVPILDIAAVARAVIDDETLNIDKSRVVIGGFSAGGKLALTACQLPELQGRIEAAVSYFPIVDWSAPPHAKWAERLYTEKASESLNTAGPALDWAYVPAGQNRKEKLLSPCYASREELPKWVCLIGAQHDMLCREARDMIYSLAGEDVPEHGWDEGWERGTYKWVLAMGVRHGFTDNFRKKRGRSSEQRKQVCEEIYASVHKWLENKVLMGN
;
A
#
# COMPACT_ATOMS: atom_id res chain seq x y z
N MET A 1 -32.75 6.68 37.29
CA MET A 1 -32.07 5.45 36.82
C MET A 1 -32.42 5.15 35.36
N GLN A 2 -32.36 6.15 34.47
CA GLN A 2 -32.71 6.02 33.03
C GLN A 2 -31.95 7.04 32.15
N LEU A 3 -31.27 8.01 32.76
CA LEU A 3 -30.38 8.97 32.12
C LEU A 3 -28.96 8.41 31.97
N ASP A 4 -28.51 7.57 32.91
CA ASP A 4 -27.17 6.96 32.88
C ASP A 4 -27.02 5.94 31.76
N ASP A 5 -27.98 5.05 31.53
CA ASP A 5 -27.91 4.09 30.42
C ASP A 5 -27.86 4.78 29.05
N LYS A 6 -28.58 5.90 28.88
CA LYS A 6 -28.53 6.70 27.64
C LYS A 6 -27.19 7.43 27.52
N ALA A 7 -26.63 7.93 28.61
CA ALA A 7 -25.30 8.55 28.63
C ALA A 7 -24.20 7.53 28.37
N GLU A 8 -24.25 6.33 28.95
CA GLU A 8 -23.34 5.22 28.68
C GLU A 8 -23.48 4.68 27.26
N THR A 9 -24.70 4.63 26.71
CA THR A 9 -24.93 4.28 25.30
C THR A 9 -24.44 5.38 24.34
N LEU A 10 -24.49 6.65 24.76
CA LEU A 10 -23.92 7.77 24.00
C LEU A 10 -22.39 7.80 24.10
N LEU A 11 -21.83 7.48 25.26
CA LEU A 11 -20.39 7.38 25.54
C LEU A 11 -19.77 6.14 24.87
N SER A 12 -20.48 5.02 24.78
CA SER A 12 -20.04 3.84 24.03
C SER A 12 -20.12 4.03 22.51
N LYS A 13 -20.99 4.95 22.05
CA LYS A 13 -21.06 5.46 20.68
C LYS A 13 -20.10 6.62 20.39
N ILE A 14 -19.42 7.16 21.41
CA ILE A 14 -18.23 7.97 21.14
C ILE A 14 -17.24 6.98 20.53
N THR A 15 -17.06 7.12 19.22
CA THR A 15 -16.05 6.46 18.39
C THR A 15 -14.88 6.11 19.29
N LYS A 16 -14.54 4.82 19.49
CA LYS A 16 -13.37 4.41 20.28
C LYS A 16 -12.19 5.30 19.88
N VAL A 17 -11.96 6.37 20.65
CA VAL A 17 -10.96 7.37 20.27
C VAL A 17 -9.66 6.63 20.45
N ARG A 18 -8.98 6.34 19.33
CA ARG A 18 -7.70 5.66 19.39
C ARG A 18 -6.81 6.44 20.33
N ASP A 19 -6.21 5.77 21.31
CA ASP A 19 -5.31 6.40 22.27
C ASP A 19 -4.18 7.12 21.50
N THR A 20 -4.19 8.45 21.50
CA THR A 20 -3.23 9.29 20.79
C THR A 20 -1.99 9.61 21.62
N THR A 21 -1.85 9.04 22.82
CA THR A 21 -0.68 9.25 23.68
C THR A 21 0.59 8.87 22.90
N PRO A 22 1.57 9.79 22.76
CA PRO A 22 2.77 9.53 21.97
C PRO A 22 3.48 8.25 22.39
N LEU A 23 3.85 7.43 21.41
CA LEU A 23 4.60 6.19 21.61
C LEU A 23 5.95 6.30 20.89
N PRO A 24 6.99 6.86 21.52
CA PRO A 24 8.28 7.06 20.87
C PRO A 24 8.96 5.71 20.57
N ALA A 25 9.53 5.57 19.38
CA ALA A 25 10.28 4.38 19.00
C ALA A 25 11.54 4.24 19.85
N GLU A 26 11.71 3.09 20.50
CA GLU A 26 12.84 2.84 21.38
C GLU A 26 14.18 2.79 20.63
N LEU A 27 15.23 3.28 21.30
CA LEU A 27 16.59 3.11 20.82
C LEU A 27 17.06 1.69 21.11
N ALA A 28 17.17 0.87 20.07
CA ALA A 28 17.73 -0.48 20.19
C ALA A 28 19.17 -0.45 20.76
N SER A 29 19.51 -1.47 21.56
CA SER A 29 20.85 -1.64 22.13
C SER A 29 21.92 -1.66 21.03
N LEU A 30 23.17 -1.32 21.34
CA LEU A 30 24.25 -1.33 20.35
C LEU A 30 24.39 -2.70 19.65
N GLY A 31 24.32 -3.79 20.42
CA GLY A 31 24.36 -5.15 19.87
C GLY A 31 23.22 -5.43 18.88
N LEU A 32 21.98 -5.06 19.25
CA LEU A 32 20.82 -5.20 18.35
C LEU A 32 20.95 -4.33 17.11
N ARG A 33 21.45 -3.10 17.22
CA ARG A 33 21.67 -2.22 16.06
C ARG A 33 22.67 -2.82 15.07
N ILE A 34 23.76 -3.41 15.57
CA ILE A 34 24.75 -4.11 14.74
C ILE A 34 24.10 -5.32 14.07
N GLN A 35 23.37 -6.15 14.82
CA GLN A 35 22.66 -7.31 14.28
C GLN A 35 21.64 -6.92 13.21
N TYR A 36 20.79 -5.92 13.47
CA TYR A 36 19.79 -5.43 12.52
C TYR A 36 20.42 -4.82 11.28
N PHE A 37 21.54 -4.10 11.42
CA PHE A 37 22.30 -3.61 10.26
C PHE A 37 22.66 -4.76 9.33
N PHE A 38 23.33 -5.80 9.83
CA PHE A 38 23.73 -6.93 8.99
C PHE A 38 22.54 -7.70 8.43
N LEU A 39 21.49 -7.92 9.22
CA LEU A 39 20.29 -8.61 8.76
C LEU A 39 19.59 -7.84 7.62
N VAL A 40 19.43 -6.52 7.75
CA VAL A 40 18.79 -5.68 6.72
C VAL A 40 19.62 -5.68 5.44
N TRP A 41 20.95 -5.57 5.53
CA TRP A 41 21.81 -5.63 4.35
C TRP A 41 21.82 -7.02 3.71
N ALA A 42 21.81 -8.10 4.50
CA ALA A 42 21.67 -9.44 3.98
C ALA A 42 20.36 -9.59 3.18
N VAL A 43 19.22 -9.17 3.74
CA VAL A 43 17.92 -9.20 3.04
C VAL A 43 17.95 -8.36 1.76
N LYS A 44 18.52 -7.15 1.81
CA LYS A 44 18.66 -6.27 0.63
C LYS A 44 19.49 -6.93 -0.47
N ILE A 45 20.64 -7.51 -0.12
CA ILE A 45 21.54 -8.17 -1.07
C ILE A 45 20.86 -9.41 -1.66
N THR A 46 20.24 -10.26 -0.83
CA THR A 46 19.54 -11.45 -1.31
C THR A 46 18.44 -11.11 -2.30
N ILE A 47 17.60 -10.11 -2.00
CA ILE A 47 16.54 -9.68 -2.92
C ILE A 47 17.14 -9.04 -4.18
N ALA A 48 18.17 -8.19 -4.07
CA ALA A 48 18.81 -7.57 -5.23
C ALA A 48 19.42 -8.62 -6.18
N VAL A 49 20.14 -9.61 -5.64
CA VAL A 49 20.71 -10.72 -6.42
C VAL A 49 19.61 -11.55 -7.07
N GLN A 50 18.54 -11.87 -6.33
CA GLN A 50 17.40 -12.60 -6.88
C GLN A 50 16.73 -11.83 -8.04
N LEU A 51 16.52 -10.53 -7.90
CA LEU A 51 15.94 -9.70 -8.95
C LEU A 51 16.88 -9.59 -10.16
N ALA A 52 18.18 -9.40 -9.94
CA ALA A 52 19.17 -9.38 -11.01
C ALA A 52 19.17 -10.71 -11.78
N TYR A 53 19.16 -11.84 -11.07
CA TYR A 53 19.04 -13.17 -11.67
C TYR A 53 17.76 -13.30 -12.51
N LEU A 54 16.60 -12.95 -11.94
CA LEU A 54 15.32 -13.04 -12.66
C LEU A 54 15.30 -12.16 -13.91
N ARG A 55 15.83 -10.94 -13.84
CA ARG A 55 15.90 -10.01 -14.98
C ARG A 55 16.83 -10.52 -16.09
N PHE A 56 17.92 -11.18 -15.71
CA PHE A 56 18.89 -11.69 -16.67
C PHE A 56 18.40 -12.98 -17.35
N PHE A 57 17.89 -13.95 -16.57
CA PHE A 57 17.52 -15.27 -17.09
C PHE A 57 16.06 -15.40 -17.53
N TYR A 58 15.17 -14.51 -17.04
CA TYR A 58 13.74 -14.54 -17.35
C TYR A 58 13.22 -13.12 -17.64
N PRO A 59 13.76 -12.43 -18.66
CA PRO A 59 13.26 -11.12 -19.05
C PRO A 59 11.77 -11.22 -19.42
N THR A 60 11.02 -10.15 -19.16
CA THR A 60 9.59 -10.04 -19.50
C THR A 60 9.35 -8.82 -20.41
N PRO A 61 9.74 -8.89 -21.69
CA PRO A 61 9.57 -7.79 -22.65
C PRO A 61 8.11 -7.31 -22.76
N GLU A 62 7.15 -8.23 -22.61
CA GLU A 62 5.72 -7.93 -22.78
C GLU A 62 5.15 -7.02 -21.68
N THR A 63 5.85 -6.96 -20.55
CA THR A 63 5.45 -6.19 -19.37
C THR A 63 6.20 -4.87 -19.22
N GLN A 64 7.12 -4.54 -20.15
CA GLN A 64 7.88 -3.29 -20.06
C GLN A 64 6.97 -2.05 -20.12
N PRO A 65 7.37 -0.94 -19.47
CA PRO A 65 6.67 0.33 -19.59
C PRO A 65 6.69 0.81 -21.03
N SER A 66 5.69 1.62 -21.40
CA SER A 66 5.67 2.34 -22.68
C SER A 66 6.89 3.25 -22.79
N PHE A 67 7.22 3.96 -21.70
CA PHE A 67 8.43 4.76 -21.58
C PHE A 67 8.80 5.00 -20.12
N ILE A 68 10.03 5.47 -19.90
CA ILE A 68 10.55 5.86 -18.59
C ILE A 68 10.77 7.37 -18.61
N LYS A 69 10.35 8.05 -17.54
CA LYS A 69 10.51 9.51 -17.40
C LYS A 69 11.18 9.85 -16.07
N THR A 70 11.90 10.97 -16.04
CA THR A 70 12.49 11.54 -14.82
C THR A 70 11.98 12.95 -14.61
N TYR A 71 11.87 13.36 -13.34
CA TYR A 71 11.45 14.72 -12.97
C TYR A 71 12.53 15.39 -12.13
N ASP A 72 12.69 16.71 -12.30
CA ASP A 72 13.73 17.51 -11.65
C ASP A 72 13.63 17.51 -10.12
N CYS A 73 12.42 17.34 -9.58
CA CYS A 73 12.23 17.27 -8.13
C CYS A 73 12.98 16.08 -7.51
N ARG A 74 13.17 14.98 -8.24
CA ARG A 74 13.87 13.75 -7.81
C ARG A 74 14.50 13.03 -9.02
N PRO A 75 15.60 13.54 -9.61
CA PRO A 75 16.15 13.02 -10.87
C PRO A 75 16.68 11.59 -10.78
N LYS A 76 16.94 11.09 -9.55
CA LYS A 76 17.39 9.72 -9.28
C LYS A 76 16.26 8.72 -9.06
N LEU A 77 15.00 9.14 -9.20
CA LEU A 77 13.81 8.30 -9.04
C LEU A 77 13.03 8.27 -10.36
N PRO A 78 13.51 7.55 -11.39
CA PRO A 78 12.78 7.43 -12.65
C PRO A 78 11.42 6.76 -12.40
N VAL A 79 10.41 7.25 -13.10
CA VAL A 79 9.06 6.70 -13.11
C VAL A 79 8.85 5.86 -14.36
N ARG A 80 8.01 4.83 -14.24
CA ARG A 80 7.70 3.91 -15.33
C ARG A 80 6.27 4.16 -15.77
N VAL A 81 6.06 4.54 -17.03
CA VAL A 81 4.74 4.93 -17.56
C VAL A 81 4.19 3.83 -18.45
N PHE A 82 2.94 3.47 -18.24
CA PHE A 82 2.21 2.47 -18.99
C PHE A 82 0.97 3.10 -19.60
N GLU A 83 0.93 3.10 -20.93
CA GLU A 83 -0.20 3.64 -21.67
C GLU A 83 -1.21 2.54 -22.03
N PRO A 84 -2.51 2.85 -21.96
CA PRO A 84 -3.56 1.92 -22.34
C PRO A 84 -3.62 1.75 -23.85
N LYS A 85 -4.28 0.67 -24.30
CA LYS A 85 -4.43 0.37 -25.73
C LYS A 85 -5.15 1.48 -26.50
N SER A 86 -6.11 2.16 -25.88
CA SER A 86 -6.85 3.29 -26.47
C SER A 86 -5.94 4.42 -26.91
N ARG A 87 -4.95 4.80 -26.08
CA ARG A 87 -3.95 5.82 -26.40
C ARG A 87 -3.08 5.41 -27.60
N LEU A 88 -2.62 4.16 -27.61
CA LEU A 88 -1.82 3.61 -28.71
C LEU A 88 -2.59 3.53 -30.03
N GLY A 89 -3.93 3.45 -29.97
CA GLY A 89 -4.82 3.50 -31.13
C GLY A 89 -5.11 4.92 -31.66
N GLY A 90 -4.44 5.95 -31.12
CA GLY A 90 -4.56 7.33 -31.59
C GLY A 90 -5.61 8.19 -30.85
N ASN A 91 -6.25 7.68 -29.79
CA ASN A 91 -7.12 8.50 -28.94
C ASN A 91 -6.31 9.64 -28.30
N GLN A 92 -6.82 10.88 -28.38
CA GLN A 92 -6.18 12.10 -27.84
C GLN A 92 -6.92 12.69 -26.64
N ASP A 93 -7.94 12.01 -26.11
CA ASP A 93 -8.69 12.45 -24.94
C ASP A 93 -7.81 12.38 -23.68
N THR A 94 -8.14 13.21 -22.68
CA THR A 94 -7.52 13.11 -21.36
C THR A 94 -7.97 11.83 -20.66
N LEU A 95 -7.03 11.01 -20.19
CA LEU A 95 -7.31 9.72 -19.56
C LEU A 95 -7.12 9.78 -18.04
N PRO A 96 -7.89 9.02 -17.24
CA PRO A 96 -7.61 8.92 -15.81
C PRO A 96 -6.20 8.41 -15.51
N LEU A 97 -5.68 8.78 -14.34
CA LEU A 97 -4.34 8.41 -13.88
C LEU A 97 -4.41 7.44 -12.71
N TYR A 98 -3.64 6.36 -12.77
CA TYR A 98 -3.33 5.51 -11.61
C TYR A 98 -1.84 5.63 -11.25
N ILE A 99 -1.54 6.11 -10.06
CA ILE A 99 -0.18 6.17 -9.52
C ILE A 99 0.06 4.91 -8.68
N ASN A 100 0.99 4.06 -9.10
CA ASN A 100 1.35 2.83 -8.40
C ASN A 100 2.62 3.02 -7.54
N ILE A 101 2.62 2.44 -6.34
CA ILE A 101 3.78 2.43 -5.44
C ILE A 101 4.09 1.00 -4.99
N HIS A 102 5.33 0.59 -5.25
CA HIS A 102 5.75 -0.78 -5.02
C HIS A 102 6.05 -1.10 -3.53
N GLY A 103 5.89 -2.38 -3.19
CA GLY A 103 6.24 -2.94 -1.87
C GLY A 103 7.74 -3.19 -1.70
N GLY A 104 8.12 -3.91 -0.64
CA GLY A 104 9.54 -4.20 -0.32
C GLY A 104 10.00 -3.65 1.02
N ALA A 105 9.07 -3.56 2.00
CA ALA A 105 9.36 -3.19 3.38
C ALA A 105 10.22 -1.92 3.54
N PHE A 106 10.02 -0.94 2.65
CA PHE A 106 10.76 0.32 2.58
C PHE A 106 12.28 0.20 2.28
N ALA A 107 12.82 -1.02 2.27
CA ALA A 107 14.24 -1.30 2.22
C ALA A 107 14.69 -1.94 0.89
N THR A 108 13.81 -2.66 0.21
CA THR A 108 14.15 -3.51 -0.94
C THR A 108 13.31 -3.18 -2.17
N CYS A 109 13.61 -3.89 -3.27
CA CYS A 109 12.91 -3.78 -4.55
C CYS A 109 13.00 -2.38 -5.20
N ASP A 110 12.45 -2.29 -6.40
CA ASP A 110 12.29 -1.05 -7.18
C ASP A 110 10.99 -1.12 -7.98
N ALA A 111 10.57 -0.02 -8.61
CA ALA A 111 9.28 0.08 -9.29
C ALA A 111 9.03 -0.99 -10.38
N SER A 112 10.07 -1.62 -10.93
CA SER A 112 9.91 -2.63 -11.98
C SER A 112 9.27 -3.93 -11.50
N ILE A 113 9.20 -4.15 -10.19
CA ILE A 113 8.59 -5.36 -9.65
C ILE A 113 7.08 -5.45 -9.93
N ASP A 114 6.45 -4.29 -10.14
CA ASP A 114 5.01 -4.17 -10.39
C ASP A 114 4.72 -3.98 -11.88
N ASP A 115 5.72 -4.11 -12.77
CA ASP A 115 5.54 -3.89 -14.22
C ASP A 115 4.40 -4.72 -14.81
N SER A 116 4.33 -6.00 -14.44
CA SER A 116 3.26 -6.89 -14.87
C SER A 116 1.88 -6.43 -14.39
N PHE A 117 1.78 -5.92 -13.15
CA PHE A 117 0.54 -5.37 -12.63
C PHE A 117 0.20 -4.07 -13.36
N CYS A 118 1.13 -3.12 -13.45
CA CYS A 118 0.91 -1.80 -14.04
C CYS A 118 0.50 -1.91 -15.52
N LYS A 119 1.14 -2.81 -16.28
CA LYS A 119 0.78 -3.08 -17.68
C LYS A 119 -0.64 -3.66 -17.78
N SER A 120 -0.93 -4.70 -17.00
CA SER A 120 -2.25 -5.34 -17.01
C SER A 120 -3.35 -4.39 -16.55
N TRP A 121 -3.07 -3.58 -15.52
CA TRP A 121 -3.98 -2.61 -14.95
C TRP A 121 -4.29 -1.48 -15.93
N SER A 122 -3.27 -0.93 -16.61
CA SER A 122 -3.47 0.07 -17.66
C SER A 122 -4.34 -0.48 -18.79
N GLN A 123 -4.06 -1.72 -19.23
CA GLN A 123 -4.86 -2.37 -20.28
C GLN A 123 -6.30 -2.67 -19.85
N ARG A 124 -6.52 -3.07 -18.59
CA ARG A 124 -7.84 -3.40 -18.05
C ARG A 124 -8.71 -2.17 -17.84
N THR A 125 -8.13 -1.13 -17.27
CA THR A 125 -8.87 0.05 -16.78
C THR A 125 -8.94 1.20 -17.78
N GLY A 126 -8.12 1.16 -18.83
CA GLY A 126 -7.99 2.29 -19.75
C GLY A 126 -7.29 3.51 -19.14
N MET A 127 -6.73 3.39 -17.93
CA MET A 127 -6.00 4.46 -17.26
C MET A 127 -4.54 4.51 -17.73
N VAL A 128 -3.96 5.71 -17.70
CA VAL A 128 -2.50 5.85 -17.68
C VAL A 128 -2.01 5.38 -16.32
N VAL A 129 -1.06 4.44 -16.29
CA VAL A 129 -0.49 3.96 -15.03
C VAL A 129 0.94 4.44 -14.90
N VAL A 130 1.29 5.05 -13.78
CA VAL A 130 2.65 5.52 -13.50
C VAL A 130 3.16 4.87 -12.22
N SER A 131 4.18 4.00 -12.34
CA SER A 131 4.81 3.32 -11.21
C SER A 131 5.98 4.15 -10.68
N LEU A 132 5.89 4.54 -9.40
CA LEU A 132 6.87 5.39 -8.72
C LEU A 132 7.90 4.57 -7.95
N ASN A 133 9.11 5.11 -7.87
CA ASN A 133 10.15 4.63 -6.97
C ASN A 133 10.39 5.64 -5.84
N TYR A 134 11.03 5.18 -4.77
CA TYR A 134 11.34 5.98 -3.58
C TYR A 134 12.69 5.56 -3.01
N ARG A 135 13.37 6.47 -2.30
CA ARG A 135 14.63 6.13 -1.62
C ARG A 135 14.39 5.12 -0.49
N LYS A 136 15.37 4.25 -0.23
CA LYS A 136 15.20 3.08 0.65
C LYS A 136 15.88 3.23 2.02
N SER A 137 15.29 2.60 3.02
CA SER A 137 15.91 2.39 4.33
C SER A 137 17.09 1.39 4.25
N PRO A 138 18.03 1.40 5.23
CA PRO A 138 18.11 2.26 6.41
C PRO A 138 18.75 3.64 6.17
N VAL A 139 19.25 3.91 4.95
CA VAL A 139 19.89 5.18 4.57
C VAL A 139 18.87 6.32 4.54
N HIS A 140 17.69 6.06 3.98
CA HIS A 140 16.59 7.00 3.90
C HIS A 140 15.39 6.46 4.68
N ARG A 141 15.31 6.85 5.95
CA ARG A 141 14.29 6.43 6.91
C ARG A 141 13.02 7.27 6.78
N PHE A 142 11.98 6.95 7.54
CA PHE A 142 10.83 7.84 7.73
C PHE A 142 11.30 9.27 8.08
N PRO A 143 10.72 10.34 7.50
CA PRO A 143 9.60 10.35 6.52
C PRO A 143 10.05 10.37 5.04
N VAL A 144 11.34 10.20 4.74
CA VAL A 144 11.92 10.44 3.41
C VAL A 144 11.17 9.75 2.25
N PRO A 145 10.80 8.45 2.34
CA PRO A 145 10.08 7.81 1.24
C PRO A 145 8.71 8.43 0.96
N ILE A 146 8.03 8.98 1.97
CA ILE A 146 6.72 9.64 1.80
C ILE A 146 6.91 10.95 1.03
N LEU A 147 7.92 11.73 1.42
CA LEU A 147 8.28 13.00 0.76
C LEU A 147 8.72 12.78 -0.69
N ASP A 148 9.37 11.65 -1.00
CA ASP A 148 9.70 11.27 -2.38
C ASP A 148 8.45 10.99 -3.20
N ILE A 149 7.53 10.17 -2.67
CA ILE A 149 6.28 9.84 -3.35
C ILE A 149 5.44 11.09 -3.59
N ALA A 150 5.22 11.94 -2.59
CA ALA A 150 4.42 13.14 -2.75
C ALA A 150 5.01 14.12 -3.78
N ALA A 151 6.32 14.36 -3.74
CA ALA A 151 7.00 15.24 -4.69
C ALA A 151 6.91 14.72 -6.14
N VAL A 152 7.16 13.42 -6.35
CA VAL A 152 7.13 12.82 -7.69
C VAL A 152 5.69 12.67 -8.20
N ALA A 153 4.74 12.24 -7.37
CA ALA A 153 3.34 12.15 -7.72
C ALA A 153 2.77 13.51 -8.14
N ARG A 154 3.10 14.58 -7.41
CA ARG A 154 2.73 15.95 -7.80
C ARG A 154 3.26 16.28 -9.20
N ALA A 155 4.54 16.02 -9.45
CA ALA A 155 5.17 16.27 -10.74
C ALA A 155 4.52 15.46 -11.88
N VAL A 156 4.10 14.22 -11.61
CA VAL A 156 3.34 13.39 -12.56
C VAL A 156 1.96 13.98 -12.86
N ILE A 157 1.24 14.46 -11.85
CA ILE A 157 -0.10 15.04 -12.05
C ILE A 157 0.01 16.37 -12.82
N ASP A 158 1.09 17.11 -12.62
CA ASP A 158 1.35 18.39 -13.30
C ASP A 158 1.91 18.23 -14.72
N ASP A 159 2.23 17.01 -15.14
CA ASP A 159 2.85 16.73 -16.42
C ASP A 159 1.85 16.72 -17.58
N GLU A 160 1.74 17.85 -18.28
CA GLU A 160 0.86 18.00 -19.44
C GLU A 160 1.16 17.01 -20.56
N THR A 161 2.39 16.49 -20.66
CA THR A 161 2.76 15.53 -21.72
C THR A 161 2.12 14.15 -21.53
N LEU A 162 1.60 13.85 -20.34
CA LEU A 162 0.87 12.59 -20.09
C LEU A 162 -0.58 12.65 -20.57
N ASN A 163 -1.10 13.84 -20.88
CA ASN A 163 -2.47 14.07 -21.32
C ASN A 163 -3.49 13.32 -20.45
N ILE A 164 -3.44 13.59 -19.14
CA ILE A 164 -4.28 12.96 -18.12
C ILE A 164 -5.42 13.88 -17.68
N ASP A 165 -6.48 13.29 -17.19
CA ASP A 165 -7.54 14.01 -16.48
C ASP A 165 -7.17 14.14 -15.00
N LYS A 166 -6.80 15.34 -14.60
CA LYS A 166 -6.35 15.66 -13.23
C LYS A 166 -7.47 15.56 -12.18
N SER A 167 -8.73 15.46 -12.58
CA SER A 167 -9.86 15.23 -11.67
C SER A 167 -10.09 13.74 -11.36
N ARG A 168 -9.48 12.83 -12.14
CA ARG A 168 -9.64 11.38 -12.02
C ARG A 168 -8.31 10.71 -11.74
N VAL A 169 -7.71 11.07 -10.60
CA VAL A 169 -6.43 10.52 -10.14
C VAL A 169 -6.65 9.53 -9.00
N VAL A 170 -6.16 8.31 -9.19
CA VAL A 170 -6.14 7.23 -8.21
C VAL A 170 -4.70 6.98 -7.80
N ILE A 171 -4.45 6.78 -6.51
CA ILE A 171 -3.16 6.31 -6.00
C ILE A 171 -3.34 4.91 -5.41
N GLY A 172 -2.33 4.07 -5.55
CA GLY A 172 -2.35 2.78 -4.90
C GLY A 172 -0.98 2.16 -4.74
N GLY A 173 -0.94 1.04 -4.04
CA GLY A 173 0.30 0.34 -3.81
C GLY A 173 0.18 -0.91 -2.96
N PHE A 174 1.29 -1.62 -2.86
CA PHE A 174 1.35 -2.95 -2.23
C PHE A 174 2.22 -2.90 -0.98
N SER A 175 1.74 -3.47 0.14
CA SER A 175 2.50 -3.57 1.39
C SER A 175 3.01 -2.20 1.85
N ALA A 176 4.32 -2.02 1.97
CA ALA A 176 4.98 -0.73 2.19
C ALA A 176 4.49 0.37 1.23
N GLY A 177 4.25 0.04 -0.05
CA GLY A 177 3.73 0.98 -1.04
C GLY A 177 2.29 1.40 -0.77
N GLY A 178 1.43 0.51 -0.24
CA GLY A 178 0.07 0.87 0.17
C GLY A 178 0.07 1.86 1.33
N LYS A 179 0.98 1.67 2.31
CA LYS A 179 1.24 2.67 3.36
C LYS A 179 1.66 4.02 2.79
N LEU A 180 2.60 4.01 1.83
CA LEU A 180 3.09 5.24 1.20
C LEU A 180 1.99 5.94 0.38
N ALA A 181 1.10 5.19 -0.28
CA ALA A 181 -0.05 5.73 -1.00
C ALA A 181 -0.97 6.51 -0.06
N LEU A 182 -1.36 5.90 1.07
CA LEU A 182 -2.23 6.54 2.07
C LEU A 182 -1.56 7.76 2.72
N THR A 183 -0.28 7.66 3.07
CA THR A 183 0.42 8.72 3.82
C THR A 183 0.88 9.88 2.95
N ALA A 184 1.17 9.66 1.67
CA ALA A 184 1.49 10.74 0.73
C ALA A 184 0.26 11.64 0.46
N CYS A 185 -0.96 11.09 0.45
CA CYS A 185 -2.19 11.86 0.29
C CYS A 185 -2.45 12.89 1.41
N GLN A 186 -1.86 12.67 2.59
CA GLN A 186 -1.98 13.59 3.73
C GLN A 186 -1.09 14.83 3.56
N LEU A 187 -0.16 14.83 2.60
CA LEU A 187 0.76 15.94 2.38
C LEU A 187 0.13 17.01 1.46
N PRO A 188 0.46 18.30 1.67
CA PRO A 188 -0.12 19.40 0.89
C PRO A 188 0.05 19.26 -0.63
N GLU A 189 1.09 18.56 -1.09
CA GLU A 189 1.35 18.31 -2.49
C GLU A 189 0.25 17.48 -3.19
N LEU A 190 -0.47 16.64 -2.44
CA LEU A 190 -1.47 15.70 -2.97
C LEU A 190 -2.87 15.89 -2.38
N GLN A 191 -3.02 16.63 -1.28
CA GLN A 191 -4.34 16.93 -0.71
C GLN A 191 -5.27 17.55 -1.76
N GLY A 192 -6.48 17.00 -1.88
CA GLY A 192 -7.47 17.44 -2.86
C GLY A 192 -7.15 17.10 -4.33
N ARG A 193 -6.03 16.42 -4.62
CA ARG A 193 -5.62 16.03 -5.98
C ARG A 193 -5.81 14.55 -6.29
N ILE A 194 -6.14 13.75 -5.28
CA ILE A 194 -6.32 12.30 -5.37
C ILE A 194 -7.77 11.98 -5.01
N GLU A 195 -8.51 11.39 -5.95
CA GLU A 195 -9.91 11.02 -5.74
C GLU A 195 -10.02 9.71 -4.94
N ALA A 196 -9.16 8.73 -5.23
CA ALA A 196 -9.19 7.43 -4.56
C ALA A 196 -7.82 6.87 -4.16
N ALA A 197 -7.77 6.15 -3.03
CA ALA A 197 -6.64 5.32 -2.61
C ALA A 197 -7.00 3.83 -2.65
N VAL A 198 -6.15 3.01 -3.28
CA VAL A 198 -6.27 1.54 -3.32
C VAL A 198 -5.02 0.89 -2.72
N SER A 199 -5.15 0.30 -1.53
CA SER A 199 -3.99 -0.25 -0.79
C SER A 199 -4.11 -1.74 -0.56
N TYR A 200 -3.15 -2.48 -1.11
CA TYR A 200 -3.06 -3.94 -0.99
C TYR A 200 -2.20 -4.34 0.20
N PHE A 201 -2.79 -5.05 1.16
CA PHE A 201 -2.19 -5.53 2.42
C PHE A 201 -1.23 -4.51 3.05
N PRO A 202 -1.69 -3.26 3.29
CA PRO A 202 -0.83 -2.17 3.72
C PRO A 202 -0.36 -2.34 5.16
N ILE A 203 0.77 -1.70 5.48
CA ILE A 203 1.21 -1.50 6.86
C ILE A 203 0.59 -0.21 7.37
N VAL A 204 -0.42 -0.26 8.23
CA VAL A 204 -1.18 0.93 8.66
C VAL A 204 -1.00 1.31 10.12
N ASP A 205 -0.44 0.42 10.94
CA ASP A 205 -0.24 0.67 12.37
C ASP A 205 1.17 0.28 12.82
N TRP A 206 1.99 1.24 13.26
CA TRP A 206 3.34 1.00 13.78
C TRP A 206 3.40 1.01 15.30
N SER A 207 2.27 1.21 15.98
CA SER A 207 2.20 1.20 17.44
C SER A 207 2.33 -0.20 18.03
N ALA A 208 1.87 -1.22 17.30
CA ALA A 208 2.10 -2.62 17.63
C ALA A 208 3.41 -3.14 16.99
N PRO A 209 4.33 -3.75 17.75
CA PRO A 209 5.52 -4.37 17.19
C PRO A 209 5.16 -5.63 16.38
N PRO A 210 6.03 -6.06 15.43
CA PRO A 210 5.73 -7.19 14.53
C PRO A 210 5.31 -8.49 15.24
N HIS A 211 5.91 -8.80 16.39
CA HIS A 211 5.58 -10.01 17.16
C HIS A 211 4.19 -9.97 17.79
N ALA A 212 3.70 -8.79 18.20
CA ALA A 212 2.36 -8.62 18.73
C ALA A 212 1.32 -8.79 17.61
N LYS A 213 1.54 -8.14 16.46
CA LYS A 213 0.71 -8.34 15.26
C LYS A 213 0.65 -9.81 14.83
N TRP A 214 1.77 -10.52 14.96
CA TRP A 214 1.83 -11.94 14.71
C TRP A 214 1.00 -12.73 15.73
N ALA A 215 1.08 -12.44 17.02
CA ALA A 215 0.27 -13.12 18.03
C ALA A 215 -1.23 -12.90 17.82
N GLU A 216 -1.63 -11.71 17.36
CA GLU A 216 -3.04 -11.28 17.26
C GLU A 216 -3.69 -11.54 15.88
N ARG A 217 -3.01 -12.25 14.98
CA ARG A 217 -3.58 -12.59 13.67
C ARG A 217 -4.95 -13.23 13.79
N LEU A 218 -5.83 -12.82 12.88
CA LEU A 218 -7.20 -13.34 12.79
C LEU A 218 -7.23 -14.81 12.35
N TYR A 219 -6.26 -15.24 11.51
CA TYR A 219 -6.26 -16.55 10.88
C TYR A 219 -4.91 -17.24 11.06
N THR A 220 -4.90 -18.41 11.72
CA THR A 220 -3.68 -19.11 12.17
C THR A 220 -3.29 -20.30 11.30
N GLU A 221 -4.18 -20.77 10.41
CA GLU A 221 -4.06 -22.05 9.71
C GLU A 221 -2.90 -22.14 8.70
N LYS A 222 -2.48 -21.03 8.08
CA LYS A 222 -1.42 -21.01 7.05
C LYS A 222 -0.43 -19.86 7.24
N ALA A 223 0.32 -19.89 8.34
CA ALA A 223 1.30 -18.88 8.70
C ALA A 223 2.53 -18.81 7.75
N SER A 224 3.01 -17.60 7.45
CA SER A 224 4.35 -17.35 6.88
C SER A 224 5.13 -16.42 7.81
N GLU A 225 6.12 -16.97 8.51
CA GLU A 225 6.87 -16.25 9.56
C GLU A 225 7.86 -15.21 9.04
N SER A 226 8.13 -15.16 7.73
CA SER A 226 9.18 -14.31 7.17
C SER A 226 9.05 -12.83 7.55
N LEU A 227 7.82 -12.30 7.61
CA LEU A 227 7.58 -10.93 8.07
C LEU A 227 7.81 -10.77 9.58
N ASN A 228 7.58 -11.82 10.37
CA ASN A 228 7.78 -11.78 11.82
C ASN A 228 9.27 -11.85 12.15
N THR A 229 10.03 -12.69 11.43
CA THR A 229 11.47 -12.87 11.66
C THR A 229 12.30 -11.65 11.23
N ALA A 230 12.04 -11.09 10.04
CA ALA A 230 12.76 -9.92 9.54
C ALA A 230 12.14 -8.59 9.99
N GLY A 231 10.88 -8.61 10.44
CA GLY A 231 10.08 -7.45 10.80
C GLY A 231 10.76 -6.49 11.76
N PRO A 232 11.31 -6.95 12.91
CA PRO A 232 11.98 -6.06 13.86
C PRO A 232 13.16 -5.29 13.27
N ALA A 233 13.95 -5.94 12.40
CA ALA A 233 15.10 -5.30 11.76
C ALA A 233 14.67 -4.31 10.66
N LEU A 234 13.61 -4.63 9.92
CA LEU A 234 13.02 -3.74 8.92
C LEU A 234 12.32 -2.54 9.57
N ASP A 235 11.67 -2.75 10.72
CA ASP A 235 11.10 -1.69 11.55
C ASP A 235 12.20 -0.76 12.05
N TRP A 236 13.26 -1.30 12.65
CA TRP A 236 14.44 -0.52 13.04
C TRP A 236 15.09 0.25 11.87
N ALA A 237 15.13 -0.36 10.68
CA ALA A 237 15.70 0.29 9.51
C ALA A 237 14.86 1.48 9.05
N TYR A 238 13.53 1.39 9.13
CA TYR A 238 12.61 2.41 8.62
C TYR A 238 12.27 3.50 9.64
N VAL A 239 12.11 3.16 10.92
CA VAL A 239 11.64 4.09 11.97
C VAL A 239 12.83 4.66 12.75
N PRO A 240 13.07 5.97 12.74
CA PRO A 240 14.08 6.60 13.59
C PRO A 240 13.78 6.41 15.08
N ALA A 241 14.81 6.26 15.92
CA ALA A 241 14.64 6.28 17.36
C ALA A 241 14.05 7.62 17.82
N GLY A 242 13.13 7.58 18.78
CA GLY A 242 12.36 8.74 19.26
C GLY A 242 11.16 9.11 18.38
N GLN A 243 11.01 8.55 17.18
CA GLN A 243 9.86 8.83 16.32
C GLN A 243 8.57 8.35 16.99
N ASN A 244 7.56 9.22 17.11
CA ASN A 244 6.24 8.81 17.57
C ASN A 244 5.64 7.80 16.59
N ARG A 245 5.41 6.57 17.05
CA ARG A 245 4.83 5.46 16.28
C ARG A 245 3.37 5.67 15.94
N LYS A 246 2.65 6.52 16.70
CA LYS A 246 1.24 6.86 16.44
C LYS A 246 1.05 8.10 15.57
N GLU A 247 2.15 8.71 15.10
CA GLU A 247 2.09 9.81 14.11
C GLU A 247 1.38 9.32 12.84
N LYS A 248 0.38 10.06 12.34
CA LYS A 248 -0.48 9.68 11.20
C LYS A 248 0.29 9.44 9.89
N LEU A 249 1.40 10.15 9.69
CA LEU A 249 2.28 9.91 8.53
C LEU A 249 3.07 8.60 8.66
N LEU A 250 3.24 8.06 9.86
CA LEU A 250 3.83 6.73 10.08
C LEU A 250 2.75 5.66 10.11
N SER A 251 1.70 5.88 10.91
CA SER A 251 0.56 4.99 11.12
C SER A 251 -0.73 5.64 10.60
N PRO A 252 -1.06 5.49 9.30
CA PRO A 252 -2.24 6.14 8.71
C PRO A 252 -3.57 5.71 9.33
N CYS A 253 -3.59 4.66 10.15
CA CYS A 253 -4.77 4.31 10.95
C CYS A 253 -5.15 5.35 12.02
N TYR A 254 -4.26 6.32 12.31
CA TYR A 254 -4.52 7.48 13.17
C TYR A 254 -4.90 8.75 12.38
N ALA A 255 -4.94 8.70 11.04
CA ALA A 255 -5.38 9.83 10.22
C ALA A 255 -6.91 10.00 10.31
N SER A 256 -7.37 11.25 10.25
CA SER A 256 -8.78 11.57 10.08
C SER A 256 -9.26 11.30 8.65
N ARG A 257 -10.58 11.28 8.44
CA ARG A 257 -11.18 10.97 7.13
C ARG A 257 -10.83 12.04 6.10
N GLU A 258 -10.75 13.29 6.54
CA GLU A 258 -10.49 14.49 5.74
C GLU A 258 -9.04 14.57 5.24
N GLU A 259 -8.14 13.79 5.85
CA GLU A 259 -6.72 13.71 5.48
C GLU A 259 -6.42 12.61 4.47
N LEU A 260 -7.41 11.78 4.15
CA LEU A 260 -7.32 10.72 3.16
C LEU A 260 -8.19 11.06 1.94
N PRO A 261 -7.95 10.41 0.79
CA PRO A 261 -8.82 10.55 -0.38
C PRO A 261 -10.26 10.19 -0.04
N LYS A 262 -11.20 10.83 -0.74
CA LYS A 262 -12.65 10.60 -0.57
C LYS A 262 -13.00 9.12 -0.64
N TRP A 263 -12.42 8.40 -1.60
CA TRP A 263 -12.63 6.97 -1.79
C TRP A 263 -11.43 6.16 -1.30
N VAL A 264 -11.66 5.18 -0.42
CA VAL A 264 -10.58 4.32 0.11
C VAL A 264 -10.96 2.85 -0.01
N CYS A 265 -10.12 2.09 -0.69
CA CYS A 265 -10.21 0.64 -0.80
C CYS A 265 -9.00 -0.02 -0.13
N LEU A 266 -9.23 -0.80 0.92
CA LEU A 266 -8.20 -1.60 1.57
C LEU A 266 -8.43 -3.09 1.28
N ILE A 267 -7.36 -3.79 0.92
CA ILE A 267 -7.38 -5.23 0.64
C ILE A 267 -6.53 -5.94 1.69
N GLY A 268 -7.13 -6.83 2.49
CA GLY A 268 -6.41 -7.70 3.42
C GLY A 268 -6.05 -9.05 2.80
N ALA A 269 -4.93 -9.65 3.21
CA ALA A 269 -4.64 -11.05 2.91
C ALA A 269 -4.98 -11.90 4.13
N GLN A 270 -5.81 -12.93 3.98
CA GLN A 270 -6.32 -13.71 5.11
C GLN A 270 -5.21 -14.22 6.04
N HIS A 271 -4.14 -14.80 5.52
CA HIS A 271 -3.07 -15.35 6.35
C HIS A 271 -1.91 -14.36 6.59
N ASP A 272 -2.23 -13.07 6.70
CA ASP A 272 -1.27 -11.98 6.91
C ASP A 272 -1.42 -11.35 8.30
N MET A 273 -0.29 -11.04 8.95
CA MET A 273 -0.26 -10.27 10.20
C MET A 273 -0.82 -8.86 10.05
N LEU A 274 -0.76 -8.29 8.84
CA LEU A 274 -1.25 -6.95 8.57
C LEU A 274 -2.75 -6.90 8.28
N CYS A 275 -3.41 -8.06 8.16
CA CYS A 275 -4.83 -8.12 7.80
C CYS A 275 -5.71 -7.43 8.85
N ARG A 276 -5.42 -7.67 10.13
CA ARG A 276 -6.19 -7.10 11.25
C ARG A 276 -6.14 -5.57 11.22
N GLU A 277 -4.93 -4.99 11.16
CA GLU A 277 -4.78 -3.53 11.20
C GLU A 277 -5.42 -2.82 9.99
N ALA A 278 -5.34 -3.42 8.79
CA ALA A 278 -5.99 -2.88 7.60
C ALA A 278 -7.52 -2.95 7.73
N ARG A 279 -8.06 -4.07 8.22
CA ARG A 279 -9.49 -4.20 8.51
C ARG A 279 -9.93 -3.15 9.53
N ASP A 280 -9.27 -3.08 10.67
CA ASP A 280 -9.67 -2.21 11.77
C ASP A 280 -9.57 -0.72 11.37
N MET A 281 -8.62 -0.36 10.49
CA MET A 281 -8.56 0.96 9.88
C MET A 281 -9.78 1.26 9.00
N ILE A 282 -10.16 0.39 8.05
CA ILE A 282 -11.27 0.68 7.13
C ILE A 282 -12.63 0.70 7.84
N TYR A 283 -12.84 -0.12 8.88
CA TYR A 283 -14.03 -0.04 9.73
C TYR A 283 -14.08 1.27 10.52
N SER A 284 -12.95 1.69 11.08
CA SER A 284 -12.84 3.01 11.75
C SER A 284 -13.15 4.16 10.78
N LEU A 285 -12.68 4.07 9.54
CA LEU A 285 -12.98 5.05 8.50
C LEU A 285 -14.46 5.02 8.08
N ALA A 286 -15.11 3.86 8.06
CA ALA A 286 -16.56 3.78 7.84
C ALA A 286 -17.38 4.27 9.05
N GLY A 287 -16.80 4.26 10.26
CA GLY A 287 -17.50 4.61 11.51
C GLY A 287 -18.33 3.44 12.02
N GLU A 288 -17.81 2.24 11.83
CA GLU A 288 -18.49 1.00 12.16
C GLU A 288 -17.68 0.18 13.15
N ASP A 289 -18.40 -0.62 13.94
CA ASP A 289 -17.80 -1.55 14.86
C ASP A 289 -17.16 -2.71 14.11
N VAL A 290 -15.94 -3.04 14.51
CA VAL A 290 -15.23 -4.21 14.01
C VAL A 290 -15.90 -5.46 14.56
N PRO A 291 -16.30 -6.43 13.73
CA PRO A 291 -16.89 -7.68 14.19
C PRO A 291 -15.98 -8.40 15.19
N GLU A 292 -16.51 -8.72 16.37
CA GLU A 292 -15.77 -9.40 17.45
C GLU A 292 -15.39 -10.84 17.07
N HIS A 293 -16.25 -11.51 16.30
CA HIS A 293 -16.10 -12.90 15.85
C HIS A 293 -16.58 -13.06 14.40
N GLY A 294 -15.99 -14.00 13.66
CA GLY A 294 -16.46 -14.39 12.33
C GLY A 294 -15.55 -13.97 11.17
N TRP A 295 -15.81 -14.59 10.02
CA TRP A 295 -15.12 -14.32 8.76
C TRP A 295 -15.64 -13.00 8.19
N ASP A 296 -14.74 -12.05 7.96
CA ASP A 296 -15.08 -10.82 7.26
C ASP A 296 -15.14 -11.13 5.75
N GLU A 297 -16.32 -11.08 5.15
CA GLU A 297 -16.52 -11.44 3.74
C GLU A 297 -16.18 -10.28 2.77
N GLY A 298 -15.66 -9.16 3.28
CA GLY A 298 -15.50 -7.94 2.49
C GLY A 298 -16.83 -7.20 2.30
N TRP A 299 -16.75 -5.90 2.07
CA TRP A 299 -17.93 -5.05 1.94
C TRP A 299 -17.62 -3.74 1.23
N GLU A 300 -18.68 -3.04 0.81
CA GLU A 300 -18.62 -1.70 0.22
C GLU A 300 -19.71 -0.84 0.87
N ARG A 301 -19.32 0.28 1.48
CA ARG A 301 -20.21 1.15 2.25
C ARG A 301 -19.80 2.61 2.05
N GLY A 302 -20.70 3.40 1.49
CA GLY A 302 -20.40 4.79 1.11
C GLY A 302 -19.18 4.86 0.19
N THR A 303 -18.14 5.55 0.62
CA THR A 303 -16.88 5.71 -0.14
C THR A 303 -15.78 4.72 0.26
N TYR A 304 -16.09 3.77 1.13
CA TYR A 304 -15.14 2.81 1.69
C TYR A 304 -15.40 1.40 1.15
N LYS A 305 -14.30 0.71 0.81
CA LYS A 305 -14.34 -0.68 0.36
C LYS A 305 -13.31 -1.52 1.12
N TRP A 306 -13.77 -2.64 1.65
CA TRP A 306 -12.94 -3.66 2.26
C TRP A 306 -13.00 -4.94 1.45
N VAL A 307 -11.84 -5.53 1.15
CA VAL A 307 -11.76 -6.81 0.45
C VAL A 307 -10.87 -7.75 1.24
N LEU A 308 -11.38 -8.91 1.65
CA LEU A 308 -10.58 -9.98 2.23
C LEU A 308 -10.16 -10.98 1.15
N ALA A 309 -8.87 -11.06 0.86
CA ALA A 309 -8.30 -12.07 -0.03
C ALA A 309 -8.19 -13.41 0.71
N MET A 310 -9.08 -14.34 0.38
CA MET A 310 -9.19 -15.65 1.04
C MET A 310 -8.06 -16.60 0.62
N GLY A 311 -7.56 -17.40 1.56
CA GLY A 311 -6.60 -18.49 1.32
C GLY A 311 -5.17 -18.06 0.98
N VAL A 312 -4.87 -16.76 0.99
CA VAL A 312 -3.59 -16.20 0.55
C VAL A 312 -2.79 -15.57 1.70
N ARG A 313 -1.48 -15.43 1.48
CA ARG A 313 -0.50 -14.84 2.42
C ARG A 313 -0.10 -13.43 1.98
N HIS A 314 0.64 -12.71 2.80
CA HIS A 314 1.25 -11.44 2.39
C HIS A 314 2.03 -11.56 1.07
N GLY A 315 1.94 -10.54 0.21
CA GLY A 315 2.61 -10.53 -1.09
C GLY A 315 2.07 -11.56 -2.07
N PHE A 316 0.80 -11.96 -1.97
CA PHE A 316 0.21 -12.95 -2.87
C PHE A 316 0.13 -12.48 -4.34
N THR A 317 0.24 -11.17 -4.56
CA THR A 317 0.33 -10.56 -5.89
C THR A 317 1.72 -10.69 -6.51
N ASP A 318 2.73 -11.07 -5.73
CA ASP A 318 4.12 -11.15 -6.19
C ASP A 318 4.34 -12.33 -7.16
N ASN A 319 5.00 -12.02 -8.28
CA ASN A 319 5.37 -13.01 -9.29
C ASN A 319 6.83 -13.49 -9.18
N PHE A 320 7.61 -13.00 -8.20
CA PHE A 320 9.04 -13.35 -8.04
C PHE A 320 9.29 -14.83 -7.79
N ARG A 321 8.32 -15.50 -7.16
CA ARG A 321 8.41 -16.91 -6.80
C ARG A 321 7.47 -17.68 -7.73
N LYS A 322 7.91 -17.91 -8.97
CA LYS A 322 7.25 -18.82 -9.94
C LYS A 322 7.31 -20.26 -9.42
N LYS A 323 6.58 -20.58 -8.36
CA LYS A 323 6.28 -21.96 -7.98
C LYS A 323 5.13 -22.42 -8.89
N ARG A 324 5.35 -23.44 -9.71
CA ARG A 324 4.30 -24.13 -10.48
C ARG A 324 3.52 -25.05 -9.53
N GLY A 325 2.20 -25.15 -9.72
CA GLY A 325 1.31 -26.03 -8.94
C GLY A 325 -0.01 -25.38 -8.53
N ARG A 326 -0.96 -26.18 -8.03
CA ARG A 326 -2.35 -25.79 -7.69
C ARG A 326 -2.46 -24.54 -6.80
N SER A 327 -1.57 -24.39 -5.81
CA SER A 327 -1.55 -23.21 -4.93
C SER A 327 -1.22 -21.90 -5.68
N SER A 328 -0.47 -21.98 -6.78
CA SER A 328 -0.12 -20.83 -7.63
C SER A 328 -1.31 -20.38 -8.50
N GLU A 329 -2.08 -21.33 -9.02
CA GLU A 329 -3.29 -21.08 -9.81
C GLU A 329 -4.39 -20.47 -8.95
N GLN A 330 -4.65 -21.04 -7.78
CA GLN A 330 -5.59 -20.48 -6.79
C GLN A 330 -5.23 -19.04 -6.43
N ARG A 331 -3.94 -18.78 -6.18
CA ARG A 331 -3.45 -17.43 -5.88
C ARG A 331 -3.72 -16.45 -7.02
N LYS A 332 -3.46 -16.86 -8.27
CA LYS A 332 -3.74 -16.04 -9.45
C LYS A 332 -5.22 -15.76 -9.61
N GLN A 333 -6.07 -16.76 -9.41
CA GLN A 333 -7.52 -16.59 -9.46
C GLN A 333 -7.98 -15.54 -8.42
N VAL A 334 -7.52 -15.66 -7.17
CA VAL A 334 -7.81 -14.67 -6.12
C VAL A 334 -7.33 -13.27 -6.52
N CYS A 335 -6.12 -13.13 -7.07
CA CYS A 335 -5.65 -11.83 -7.58
C CYS A 335 -6.58 -11.26 -8.65
N GLU A 336 -6.96 -12.06 -9.65
CA GLU A 336 -7.80 -11.64 -10.76
C GLU A 336 -9.20 -11.21 -10.31
N GLU A 337 -9.81 -11.94 -9.38
CA GLU A 337 -11.10 -11.62 -8.77
C GLU A 337 -11.05 -10.29 -8.01
N ILE A 338 -9.99 -10.07 -7.22
CA ILE A 338 -9.78 -8.80 -6.50
C ILE A 338 -9.58 -7.65 -7.48
N TYR A 339 -8.71 -7.82 -8.48
CA TYR A 339 -8.45 -6.80 -9.49
C TYR A 339 -9.72 -6.46 -10.28
N ALA A 340 -10.55 -7.45 -10.62
CA ALA A 340 -11.86 -7.22 -11.24
C ALA A 340 -12.81 -6.44 -10.32
N SER A 341 -12.88 -6.81 -9.02
CA SER A 341 -13.72 -6.14 -8.03
C SER A 341 -13.31 -4.69 -7.78
N VAL A 342 -11.99 -4.42 -7.72
CA VAL A 342 -11.44 -3.07 -7.58
C VAL A 342 -11.68 -2.26 -8.86
N HIS A 343 -11.46 -2.84 -10.05
CA HIS A 343 -11.69 -2.16 -11.30
C HIS A 343 -13.16 -1.73 -11.43
N LYS A 344 -14.09 -2.66 -11.20
CA LYS A 344 -15.54 -2.39 -11.23
C LYS A 344 -15.93 -1.31 -10.22
N TRP A 345 -15.28 -1.27 -9.06
CA TRP A 345 -15.54 -0.22 -8.07
C TRP A 345 -15.05 1.15 -8.54
N LEU A 346 -13.81 1.24 -9.05
CA LEU A 346 -13.28 2.48 -9.61
C LEU A 346 -14.13 2.98 -10.77
N GLU A 347 -14.46 2.10 -11.72
CA GLU A 347 -15.28 2.44 -12.89
C GLU A 347 -16.63 3.02 -12.48
N ASN A 348 -17.37 2.36 -11.59
CA ASN A 348 -18.72 2.76 -11.23
C ASN A 348 -18.80 3.98 -10.30
N LYS A 349 -17.76 4.26 -9.52
CA LYS A 349 -17.84 5.21 -8.39
C LYS A 349 -16.82 6.34 -8.42
N VAL A 350 -15.65 6.10 -9.01
CA VAL A 350 -14.49 7.01 -8.95
C VAL A 350 -14.23 7.65 -10.30
N LEU A 351 -14.41 6.90 -11.40
CA LEU A 351 -14.00 7.33 -12.75
C LEU A 351 -15.17 7.82 -13.62
N MET A 352 -16.41 7.62 -13.19
CA MET A 352 -17.59 8.27 -13.77
C MET A 352 -17.52 9.75 -13.40
N GLY A 353 -17.17 10.61 -14.36
CA GLY A 353 -17.26 12.06 -14.19
C GLY A 353 -18.71 12.45 -13.91
N ASN A 354 -18.90 13.40 -12.99
CA ASN A 354 -20.20 14.05 -12.77
C ASN A 354 -20.68 14.79 -14.02
#